data_AF-A0A7K1G2A6-F1
#
_entry.id   AF-A0A7K1G2A6-F1
#
_cell.length_a   1.000
_cell.length_b   1.000
_cell.length_c   1.000
_cell.angle_alpha   90.00
_cell.angle_beta   90.00
_cell.angle_gamma   90.00
#
_symmetry.space_group_name_H-M   'P 1'
#
loop_
_entity.id
_entity.type
_entity.pdbx_description
1 polymer ?
#
loop_
_entity_poly.entity_id
_entity_poly.type
_entity_poly.pdbx_seq_one_letter_code
_entity_poly.pdbx_strand_id
1 'polypeptide(L)'
;MFYTYILYSITLNKYYTGSCENIEQRLQDHLNSRSKFTKVAKDWELKYFETFPTRSEACQRELQIKKMKSRKYIENLIEKGIEYPDVLGG
;
A
#
# COMPACT_ATOMS: atom_id res chain seq x y z
N MET A 1 -4.87 -15.75 5.02
CA MET A 1 -4.58 -14.84 3.88
C MET A 1 -3.52 -13.85 4.30
N PHE A 2 -2.69 -13.44 3.35
CA PHE A 2 -1.72 -12.37 3.48
C PHE A 2 -2.03 -11.29 2.45
N TYR A 3 -1.57 -10.08 2.72
CA TYR A 3 -1.86 -8.90 1.93
C TYR A 3 -0.56 -8.20 1.60
N THR A 4 -0.38 -7.81 0.35
CA THR A 4 0.67 -6.87 -0.05
C THR A 4 -0.01 -5.55 -0.37
N TYR A 5 0.54 -4.44 0.10
CA TYR A 5 -0.09 -3.14 -0.05
C TYR A 5 0.91 -2.06 -0.43
N ILE A 6 0.39 -1.04 -1.11
CA ILE A 6 1.12 0.15 -1.51
C ILE A 6 0.39 1.37 -0.97
N LEU A 7 1.05 2.04 -0.02
CA LEU A 7 0.65 3.34 0.47
C LEU A 7 1.41 4.42 -0.29
N TYR A 8 0.75 5.54 -0.54
CA TYR A 8 1.36 6.73 -1.09
C TYR A 8 1.18 7.88 -0.10
N SER A 9 2.27 8.57 0.24
CA SER A 9 2.19 9.81 0.98
C SER A 9 2.28 10.98 0.00
N ILE A 10 1.23 11.78 -0.09
CA ILE A 10 1.23 13.02 -0.88
C ILE A 10 2.29 13.98 -0.34
N THR A 11 2.30 14.18 0.98
CA THR A 11 3.19 15.10 1.69
C THR A 11 4.67 14.77 1.49
N LEU A 12 5.03 13.49 1.50
CA LEU A 12 6.41 13.03 1.28
C LEU A 12 6.70 12.64 -0.18
N ASN A 13 5.69 12.71 -1.06
CA ASN A 13 5.72 12.25 -2.44
C ASN A 13 6.41 10.87 -2.60
N LYS A 14 6.09 9.94 -1.68
CA LYS A 14 6.82 8.68 -1.53
C LYS A 14 5.86 7.50 -1.44
N TYR A 15 6.20 6.43 -2.16
CA TYR A 15 5.50 5.15 -2.08
C TYR A 15 6.12 4.28 -0.99
N TYR A 16 5.26 3.62 -0.23
CA TYR A 16 5.60 2.64 0.77
C TYR A 16 4.93 1.31 0.41
N THR A 17 5.74 0.28 0.24
CA THR A 17 5.28 -1.07 -0.11
C THR A 17 5.57 -2.00 1.06
N GLY A 18 4.55 -2.69 1.56
CA GLY A 18 4.68 -3.64 2.65
C GLY A 18 3.73 -4.82 2.51
N SER A 19 3.96 -5.85 3.32
CA SER A 19 3.09 -7.02 3.42
C SER A 19 2.67 -7.27 4.87
N CYS A 20 1.42 -7.71 5.06
CA CYS A 20 0.85 -7.99 6.38
C CYS A 20 -0.20 -9.09 6.29
N GLU A 21 -0.51 -9.77 7.40
CA GLU A 21 -1.62 -10.74 7.45
C GLU A 21 -3.00 -10.06 7.52
N ASN A 22 -3.08 -8.83 8.01
CA ASN A 22 -4.33 -8.11 8.19
C ASN A 22 -4.14 -6.61 7.87
N ILE A 23 -4.45 -6.24 6.63
CA ILE A 23 -4.27 -4.87 6.14
C ILE A 23 -5.19 -3.86 6.85
N GLU A 24 -6.39 -4.29 7.22
CA GLU A 24 -7.40 -3.42 7.82
C GLU A 24 -7.00 -3.01 9.24
N GLN A 25 -6.57 -3.98 10.05
CA GLN A 25 -6.03 -3.73 11.39
C GLN A 25 -4.75 -2.89 11.31
N ARG A 26 -3.88 -3.15 10.32
CA ARG A 26 -2.62 -2.42 10.11
C ARG A 26 -2.87 -0.97 9.69
N LEU A 27 -3.81 -0.74 8.77
CA LEU A 27 -4.20 0.59 8.32
C LEU A 27 -4.87 1.36 9.45
N GLN A 28 -5.77 0.72 10.19
CA GLN A 28 -6.37 1.31 11.38
C GLN A 28 -5.32 1.65 12.44
N ASP A 29 -4.30 0.81 12.67
CA ASP A 29 -3.22 1.11 13.61
C ASP A 29 -2.34 2.28 13.12
N HIS A 30 -2.06 2.37 11.82
CA HIS A 30 -1.36 3.50 11.22
C HIS A 30 -2.16 4.81 11.28
N LEU A 31 -3.49 4.75 11.12
CA LEU A 31 -4.41 5.90 11.20
C LEU A 31 -4.72 6.29 12.66
N ASN A 32 -4.86 5.32 13.56
CA ASN A 32 -5.17 5.52 14.98
C ASN A 32 -3.94 5.67 15.86
N SER A 33 -2.72 5.45 15.37
CA SER A 33 -1.49 5.62 16.15
C SER A 33 -1.34 7.07 16.59
N ARG A 34 -1.87 7.36 17.79
CA ARG A 34 -1.70 8.56 18.62
C ARG A 34 -0.27 8.72 19.15
N SER A 35 0.69 8.00 18.60
CA SER A 35 2.09 8.06 19.01
C SER A 35 2.76 9.31 18.40
N LYS A 36 3.43 10.08 19.25
CA LYS A 36 4.02 11.40 18.93
C LYS A 36 4.99 11.40 17.73
N PHE A 37 5.41 10.24 17.22
CA PHE A 37 6.36 10.06 16.12
C PHE A 37 5.74 9.77 14.73
N THR A 38 4.51 9.23 14.65
CA THR A 38 3.80 8.98 13.37
C THR A 38 3.05 10.19 12.83
N LYS A 39 3.17 11.35 13.50
CA LYS A 39 2.58 12.63 13.09
C LYS A 39 3.13 13.20 11.76
N VAL A 40 4.21 12.65 11.22
CA VAL A 40 4.90 13.24 10.06
C VAL A 40 4.18 13.00 8.73
N ALA A 41 3.34 11.96 8.63
CA ALA A 41 2.50 11.74 7.46
C ALA A 41 1.19 11.10 7.92
N LYS A 42 0.15 11.91 8.11
CA LYS A 42 -1.24 11.42 8.26
C LYS A 42 -1.87 11.14 6.89
N ASP A 43 -1.23 11.57 5.82
CA ASP A 43 -1.69 11.47 4.43
C ASP A 43 -1.22 10.19 3.75
N TRP A 44 -1.22 9.05 4.45
CA TRP A 44 -0.97 7.75 3.79
C TRP A 44 -2.25 7.29 3.12
N GLU A 45 -2.28 7.38 1.80
CA GLU A 45 -3.38 6.84 1.00
C GLU A 45 -3.05 5.43 0.53
N LEU A 46 -3.96 4.49 0.77
CA LEU A 46 -3.89 3.17 0.16
C LEU A 46 -4.22 3.30 -1.32
N LYS A 47 -3.20 3.13 -2.18
CA LYS A 47 -3.37 3.18 -3.63
C LYS A 47 -3.56 1.80 -4.25
N TYR A 48 -3.04 0.75 -3.61
CA TYR A 48 -3.14 -0.61 -4.12
C TYR A 48 -3.01 -1.65 -3.02
N PHE A 49 -3.70 -2.78 -3.16
CA PHE A 49 -3.48 -3.97 -2.36
C PHE A 49 -3.76 -5.25 -3.16
N GLU A 50 -3.06 -6.33 -2.81
CA GLU A 50 -3.23 -7.68 -3.35
C GLU A 50 -3.37 -8.68 -2.22
N THR A 51 -4.19 -9.71 -2.42
CA THR A 51 -4.37 -10.82 -1.51
C THR A 51 -3.58 -12.04 -1.99
N PHE A 52 -2.97 -12.74 -1.03
CA PHE A 52 -2.19 -13.94 -1.26
C PHE A 52 -2.61 -15.03 -0.27
N PRO A 53 -2.63 -16.30 -0.68
CA PRO A 53 -2.95 -17.39 0.22
C PRO A 53 -1.83 -17.62 1.25
N THR A 54 -0.56 -17.42 0.87
CA THR A 54 0.60 -17.64 1.74
C THR A 54 1.47 -16.39 1.97
N ARG A 55 2.20 -16.38 3.10
CA ARG A 55 3.15 -15.32 3.43
C ARG A 55 4.29 -15.23 2.41
N SER A 56 4.76 -16.38 1.94
CA SER A 56 5.85 -16.45 0.96
C SER A 56 5.48 -15.72 -0.33
N GLU A 57 4.26 -15.92 -0.85
CA GLU A 57 3.79 -15.24 -2.05
C GLU A 57 3.71 -13.72 -1.84
N ALA A 58 3.13 -13.27 -0.71
CA ALA A 58 3.08 -11.85 -0.37
C ALA A 58 4.49 -11.23 -0.26
N CYS A 59 5.43 -11.90 0.42
CA CYS A 59 6.81 -11.42 0.52
C CYS A 59 7.52 -11.44 -0.84
N GLN A 60 7.32 -12.45 -1.69
CA GLN A 60 7.88 -12.50 -3.03
C GLN A 60 7.38 -11.34 -3.89
N ARG A 61 6.07 -11.03 -3.80
CA ARG A 61 5.46 -9.91 -4.49
C ARG A 61 6.03 -8.57 -3.99
N GLU A 62 6.11 -8.38 -2.68
CA GLU A 62 6.72 -7.20 -2.07
C GLU A 62 8.17 -7.00 -2.57
N LEU A 63 8.98 -8.07 -2.56
CA LEU A 63 10.35 -8.04 -3.05
C LEU A 63 10.41 -7.74 -4.56
N GLN A 64 9.50 -8.29 -5.36
CA GLN A 64 9.40 -8.00 -6.79
C GLN A 64 9.15 -6.51 -7.02
N ILE A 65 8.15 -5.93 -6.34
CA ILE A 65 7.81 -4.51 -6.45
C ILE A 65 9.00 -3.64 -6.00
N LYS A 66 9.62 -3.95 -4.86
CA LYS A 66 10.81 -3.26 -4.36
C LYS A 66 12.01 -3.37 -5.32
N LYS A 67 12.17 -4.53 -5.98
CA LYS A 67 13.27 -4.80 -6.91
C LYS A 67 13.16 -3.99 -8.20
N MET A 68 11.95 -3.71 -8.67
CA MET A 68 11.74 -2.87 -9.86
C MET A 68 12.31 -1.45 -9.66
N LYS A 69 12.31 -0.92 -8.42
CA LYS A 69 12.81 0.43 -8.06
C LYS A 69 12.31 1.56 -8.97
N SER A 70 11.23 1.30 -9.69
CA SER A 70 10.71 2.18 -10.73
C SER A 70 9.38 2.73 -10.26
N ARG A 71 9.34 4.05 -10.05
CA ARG A 71 8.11 4.78 -9.71
C ARG A 71 7.01 4.50 -10.72
N LYS A 72 7.36 4.57 -12.01
CA LYS A 72 6.45 4.32 -13.13
C LYS A 72 5.87 2.90 -13.12
N TYR A 73 6.65 1.91 -12.67
CA TYR A 73 6.14 0.55 -12.50
C TYR A 73 5.10 0.49 -11.38
N ILE A 74 5.38 1.11 -10.22
CA ILE A 74 4.43 1.18 -9.10
C ILE A 74 3.15 1.90 -9.52
N GLU A 75 3.27 3.03 -10.20
CA GLU A 75 2.13 3.80 -10.73
C GLU A 75 1.32 2.98 -11.74
N ASN A 76 1.98 2.26 -12.66
CA ASN A 76 1.28 1.38 -13.60
C ASN A 76 0.58 0.20 -12.90
N LEU A 77 1.18 -0.30 -11.81
CA LEU A 77 0.64 -1.40 -11.02
C LEU A 77 -0.58 -0.95 -10.22
N ILE A 78 -0.53 0.27 -9.68
CA ILE A 78 -1.68 0.95 -9.08
C ILE A 78 -2.77 1.15 -10.15
N GLU A 79 -2.44 1.72 -11.30
CA GLU A 79 -3.40 2.00 -12.38
C GLU A 79 -4.07 0.74 -12.93
N LYS A 80 -3.32 -0.35 -13.11
CA LYS A 80 -3.86 -1.66 -13.54
C LYS A 80 -4.59 -2.42 -12.44
N GLY A 81 -4.21 -2.16 -11.21
CA GLY A 81 -4.73 -2.80 -10.02
C GLY A 81 -6.01 -2.19 -9.48
N ILE A 82 -6.27 -0.95 -9.86
CA ILE A 82 -7.52 -0.23 -9.65
C ILE A 82 -8.50 -0.70 -10.74
N GLU A 83 -9.09 -1.88 -10.58
CA GLU A 83 -10.52 -2.03 -10.90
C GLU A 83 -11.30 -1.58 -9.66
N TYR A 84 -11.19 -0.29 -9.32
CA TYR A 84 -12.25 0.34 -8.57
C TYR A 84 -13.26 0.83 -9.61
N PRO A 85 -14.50 0.32 -9.63
CA PRO A 85 -15.54 0.95 -10.42
C PRO A 85 -15.61 2.40 -9.95
N ASP A 86 -15.39 3.30 -10.89
CA ASP A 86 -15.72 4.71 -10.92
C ASP A 86 -16.58 5.16 -9.71
N VAL A 87 -15.94 5.55 -8.61
CA VAL A 87 -16.61 6.25 -7.50
C VAL A 87 -15.89 7.55 -7.21
N LEU A 88 -15.54 8.30 -8.25
CA LEU A 88 -15.42 9.77 -8.21
C LEU A 88 -15.71 10.35 -9.61
N GLY A 89 -16.88 10.02 -10.14
CA GLY A 89 -17.58 10.87 -11.11
C GLY A 89 -18.47 11.85 -10.35
N GLY A 90 -18.12 13.15 -10.36
CA GLY A 90 -18.89 14.23 -9.75
C GLY A 90 -18.04 15.42 -9.34
#